data_AF-Q3L9J2-F1
#
_entry.id   AF-Q3L9J2-F1
#
_cell.length_a   1.000
_cell.length_b   1.000
_cell.length_c   1.000
_cell.angle_alpha   90.00
_cell.angle_beta   90.00
_cell.angle_gamma   90.00
#
_symmetry.space_group_name_H-M   'P 1'
#
loop_
_entity.id
_entity.type
_entity.pdbx_description
1 polymer ?
#
loop_
_entity_poly.entity_id
_entity_poly.type
_entity_poly.pdbx_seq_one_letter_code
_entity_poly.pdbx_strand_id
1 'polypeptide(L)'
;MTERARRRAAIERLGGIDAVAKKIGRSRSAVSRYRSGETNELRADANKKLKNVKARDIMDRAGVLRPDGQPKKATIRVRGGVSVRNGSEEGYDYRVRTLDFANSDSPFSLDETRELAMALAGDDHARVVAILERHATMDYPENKGFDQYGDTFGFHFDSIESVHIDWT
;
A
#
# COMPACT_ATOMS: atom_id res chain seq x y z
N MET A 1 11.48 1.42 20.87
CA MET A 1 11.96 0.06 20.52
C MET A 1 13.16 0.16 19.60
N THR A 2 14.21 -0.64 19.82
CA THR A 2 15.37 -0.71 18.92
C THR A 2 15.04 -1.52 17.66
N GLU A 3 15.74 -1.26 16.55
CA GLU A 3 15.57 -2.01 15.29
C GLU A 3 15.77 -3.52 15.48
N ARG A 4 16.74 -3.91 16.32
CA ARG A 4 16.97 -5.31 16.69
C ARG A 4 15.75 -5.95 17.37
N ALA A 5 15.10 -5.25 18.29
CA ALA A 5 13.90 -5.74 18.96
C ALA A 5 12.74 -5.90 17.96
N ARG A 6 12.59 -4.97 17.00
CA ARG A 6 11.59 -5.07 15.93
C ARG A 6 11.82 -6.27 15.03
N ARG A 7 13.08 -6.53 14.61
CA ARG A 7 13.44 -7.71 13.81
C ARG A 7 13.13 -9.01 14.53
N ARG A 8 13.51 -9.11 15.81
CA ARG A 8 13.23 -10.29 16.63
C ARG A 8 11.74 -10.54 16.74
N ALA A 9 10.97 -9.53 17.16
CA ALA A 9 9.52 -9.65 17.31
C ALA A 9 8.83 -10.06 15.98
N ALA A 10 9.27 -9.50 14.86
CA ALA A 10 8.72 -9.86 13.55
C ALA A 10 9.03 -11.32 13.15
N ILE A 11 10.25 -11.80 13.40
CA ILE A 11 10.62 -13.19 13.07
C ILE A 11 9.87 -14.19 13.94
N GLU A 12 9.77 -13.95 15.25
CA GLU A 12 9.01 -14.83 16.15
C GLU A 12 7.54 -14.89 15.72
N ARG A 13 6.92 -13.75 15.41
CA ARG A 13 5.53 -13.69 14.93
C ARG A 13 5.29 -14.50 13.66
N LEU A 14 6.27 -14.53 12.76
CA LEU A 14 6.17 -15.24 11.48
C LEU A 14 6.39 -16.76 11.59
N GLY A 15 6.54 -17.29 12.81
CA GLY A 15 6.77 -18.71 13.09
C GLY A 15 8.23 -19.05 13.39
N GLY A 16 9.06 -18.05 13.72
CA GLY A 16 10.46 -18.24 14.06
C GLY A 16 11.38 -18.37 12.84
N ILE A 17 12.66 -18.66 13.11
CA ILE A 17 13.73 -18.63 12.09
C ILE A 17 13.45 -19.62 10.97
N ASP A 18 13.08 -20.86 11.27
CA ASP A 18 12.96 -21.92 10.27
C ASP A 18 11.79 -21.67 9.32
N ALA A 19 10.65 -21.21 9.86
CA ALA A 19 9.50 -20.82 9.05
C ALA A 19 9.83 -19.64 8.13
N VAL A 20 10.49 -18.61 8.64
CA VAL A 20 10.91 -17.44 7.84
C VAL A 20 11.91 -17.85 6.76
N ALA A 21 12.91 -18.65 7.11
CA ALA A 21 13.93 -19.17 6.18
C ALA A 21 13.28 -19.90 5.00
N LYS A 22 12.33 -20.80 5.28
CA LYS A 22 11.54 -21.49 4.26
C LYS A 22 10.74 -20.52 3.38
N LYS A 23 10.01 -19.57 4.00
CA LYS A 23 9.16 -18.59 3.29
C LYS A 23 9.95 -17.68 2.34
N ILE A 24 11.19 -17.30 2.69
CA ILE A 24 12.00 -16.38 1.88
C ILE A 24 13.07 -17.07 1.03
N GLY A 25 13.21 -18.40 1.12
CA GLY A 25 14.22 -19.18 0.38
C GLY A 25 15.65 -18.85 0.82
N ARG A 26 15.90 -18.87 2.14
CA ARG A 26 17.22 -18.59 2.74
C ARG A 26 17.60 -19.65 3.77
N SER A 27 18.87 -19.68 4.16
CA SER A 27 19.33 -20.55 5.23
C SER A 27 18.91 -20.02 6.59
N ARG A 28 18.68 -20.95 7.54
CA ARG A 28 18.42 -20.66 8.96
C ARG A 28 19.47 -19.71 9.55
N SER A 29 20.75 -19.95 9.24
CA SER A 29 21.86 -19.11 9.71
C SER A 29 21.76 -17.66 9.22
N ALA A 30 21.41 -17.43 7.95
CA ALA A 30 21.25 -16.07 7.43
C ALA A 30 20.13 -15.30 8.15
N VAL A 31 18.99 -15.96 8.40
CA VAL A 31 17.88 -15.36 9.14
C VAL A 31 18.24 -15.14 10.61
N SER A 32 18.98 -16.05 11.23
CA SER A 32 19.46 -15.91 12.62
C SER A 32 20.38 -14.71 12.80
N ARG A 33 21.36 -14.51 11.90
CA ARG A 33 22.28 -13.36 11.94
C ARG A 33 21.58 -12.03 11.70
N TYR A 34 20.62 -12.01 10.78
CA TYR A 34 19.78 -10.84 10.56
C TYR A 34 18.93 -10.50 11.81
N ARG A 35 18.35 -11.52 12.46
CA ARG A 35 17.59 -11.37 13.72
C ARG A 35 18.46 -10.86 14.86
N SER A 36 19.67 -11.39 15.01
CA SER A 36 20.60 -11.03 16.08
C SER A 36 21.21 -9.65 15.87
N GLY A 37 21.17 -9.11 14.66
CA GLY A 37 21.79 -7.84 14.30
C GLY A 37 23.26 -7.96 13.93
N GLU A 38 23.81 -9.19 13.86
CA GLU A 38 25.16 -9.43 13.34
C GLU A 38 25.31 -8.98 11.89
N THR A 39 24.22 -9.04 11.12
CA THR A 39 24.16 -8.44 9.78
C THR A 39 22.97 -7.50 9.72
N ASN A 40 23.20 -6.31 9.17
CA ASN A 40 22.14 -5.32 9.04
C ASN A 40 21.13 -5.65 7.94
N GLU A 41 21.51 -6.47 6.96
CA GLU A 41 20.74 -6.67 5.74
C GLU A 41 20.70 -8.12 5.28
N LEU A 42 19.55 -8.51 4.74
CA LEU A 42 19.42 -9.67 3.87
C LEU A 42 19.70 -9.20 2.43
N ARG A 43 20.18 -10.10 1.58
CA ARG A 43 20.26 -9.85 0.12
C ARG A 43 18.91 -9.29 -0.38
N ALA A 44 18.96 -8.37 -1.34
CA ALA A 44 17.80 -7.57 -1.77
C ALA A 44 16.54 -8.40 -2.09
N ASP A 45 16.68 -9.55 -2.77
CA ASP A 45 15.58 -10.47 -3.07
C ASP A 45 14.94 -11.06 -1.81
N ALA A 46 15.74 -11.47 -0.83
CA ALA A 46 15.26 -11.99 0.44
C ALA A 46 14.67 -10.90 1.34
N ASN A 47 15.22 -9.69 1.27
CA ASN A 47 14.63 -8.54 1.95
C ASN A 47 13.25 -8.22 1.35
N LYS A 48 13.12 -8.21 0.02
CA LYS A 48 11.83 -8.04 -0.68
C LYS A 48 10.84 -9.13 -0.29
N LYS A 49 11.25 -10.40 -0.31
CA LYS A 49 10.40 -11.52 0.13
C LYS A 49 10.00 -11.40 1.60
N LEU A 50 10.91 -11.00 2.50
CA LEU A 50 10.60 -10.79 3.90
C LEU A 50 9.61 -9.63 4.10
N LYS A 51 9.76 -8.51 3.37
CA LYS A 51 8.79 -7.42 3.37
C LYS A 51 7.40 -7.92 2.95
N ASN A 52 7.31 -8.68 1.86
CA ASN A 52 6.03 -9.24 1.39
C ASN A 52 5.41 -10.21 2.40
N VAL A 53 6.21 -11.06 3.05
CA VAL A 53 5.74 -11.98 4.10
C VAL A 53 5.21 -11.21 5.31
N LYS A 54 5.90 -10.16 5.74
CA LYS A 54 5.44 -9.28 6.84
C LYS A 54 4.15 -8.55 6.48
N ALA A 55 4.05 -7.99 5.27
CA ALA A 55 2.85 -7.31 4.80
C ALA A 55 1.65 -8.26 4.80
N ARG A 56 1.83 -9.48 4.27
CA ARG A 56 0.78 -10.51 4.26
C ARG A 56 0.33 -10.92 5.66
N ASP A 57 1.25 -11.05 6.62
CA ASP A 57 0.91 -11.30 8.04
C ASP A 57 0.10 -10.16 8.67
N ILE A 58 0.43 -8.91 8.34
CA ILE A 58 -0.32 -7.74 8.83
C ILE A 58 -1.74 -7.75 8.24
N MET A 59 -1.87 -7.97 6.93
CA MET A 59 -3.16 -8.04 6.24
C MET A 59 -4.05 -9.15 6.78
N ASP A 60 -3.49 -10.35 6.99
CA ASP A 60 -4.21 -11.50 7.54
C ASP A 60 -4.77 -11.19 8.94
N ARG A 61 -3.92 -10.66 9.84
CA ARG A 61 -4.34 -10.31 11.21
C ARG A 61 -5.33 -9.14 11.26
N ALA A 62 -5.27 -8.24 10.29
CA ALA A 62 -6.22 -7.15 10.14
C ALA A 62 -7.56 -7.61 9.52
N GLY A 63 -7.70 -8.89 9.16
CA GLY A 63 -8.90 -9.42 8.52
C GLY A 63 -9.12 -8.89 7.11
N VAL A 64 -8.06 -8.39 6.46
CA VAL A 64 -8.07 -7.84 5.10
C VAL A 64 -8.12 -8.96 4.06
N LEU A 65 -7.59 -10.15 4.39
CA LEU A 65 -7.57 -11.28 3.48
C LEU A 65 -8.83 -12.14 3.58
N ARG A 66 -9.26 -12.67 2.44
CA ARG A 66 -10.20 -13.78 2.31
C ARG A 66 -9.47 -15.11 2.56
N PRO A 67 -10.19 -16.22 2.80
CA PRO A 67 -9.58 -17.54 3.01
C PRO A 67 -8.69 -18.03 1.85
N ASP A 68 -8.96 -17.59 0.63
CA ASP A 68 -8.13 -17.87 -0.55
C ASP A 68 -6.80 -17.08 -0.56
N GLY A 69 -6.60 -16.20 0.42
CA GLY A 69 -5.43 -15.37 0.58
C GLY A 69 -5.35 -14.18 -0.37
N GLN A 70 -6.44 -13.87 -1.07
CA GLN A 70 -6.64 -12.60 -1.78
C GLN A 70 -7.25 -11.58 -0.82
N PRO A 71 -7.00 -10.28 -1.02
CA PRO A 71 -7.69 -9.23 -0.29
C PRO A 71 -9.20 -9.28 -0.50
N LYS A 72 -9.94 -8.88 0.53
CA LYS A 72 -11.35 -8.49 0.47
C LYS A 72 -11.53 -7.28 -0.42
N LYS A 73 -12.76 -7.00 -0.84
CA LYS A 73 -13.04 -5.73 -1.53
C LYS A 73 -12.85 -4.59 -0.55
N ALA A 74 -12.36 -3.45 -1.03
CA ALA A 74 -12.19 -2.25 -0.22
C ALA A 74 -13.14 -1.15 -0.69
N THR A 75 -13.84 -0.58 0.27
CA THR A 75 -14.61 0.64 0.12
C THR A 75 -13.78 1.76 0.71
N ILE A 76 -13.35 2.72 -0.11
CA ILE A 76 -12.34 3.73 0.27
C ILE A 76 -12.96 5.12 0.20
N ARG A 77 -12.74 5.91 1.25
CA ARG A 77 -13.11 7.33 1.30
C ARG A 77 -11.92 8.16 1.71
N VAL A 78 -11.62 9.18 0.92
CA VAL A 78 -10.51 10.10 1.18
C VAL A 78 -11.05 11.51 1.26
N ARG A 79 -10.62 12.25 2.28
CA ARG A 79 -10.87 13.68 2.41
C ARG A 79 -9.54 14.41 2.37
N GLY A 80 -9.45 15.43 1.52
CA GLY A 80 -8.22 16.18 1.33
C GLY A 80 -8.36 17.38 0.39
N GLY A 81 -7.34 18.23 0.38
CA GLY A 81 -7.16 19.22 -0.68
C GLY A 81 -6.60 18.55 -1.93
N VAL A 82 -7.23 18.79 -3.07
CA VAL A 82 -6.76 18.25 -4.35
C VAL A 82 -6.45 19.37 -5.33
N SER A 83 -5.45 19.12 -6.15
CA SER A 83 -5.17 19.89 -7.35
C SER A 83 -5.34 19.03 -8.59
N VAL A 84 -5.84 19.65 -9.67
CA VAL A 84 -6.03 19.00 -10.96
C VAL A 84 -5.13 19.68 -11.98
N ARG A 85 -4.31 18.89 -12.69
CA ARG A 85 -3.44 19.37 -13.76
C ARG A 85 -3.91 18.83 -15.11
N ASN A 86 -4.32 19.71 -16.02
CA ASN A 86 -4.67 19.36 -17.40
C ASN A 86 -3.71 20.12 -18.33
N GLY A 87 -2.79 19.40 -18.97
CA GLY A 87 -1.48 19.89 -19.44
C GLY A 87 -1.42 20.99 -20.51
N SER A 88 -2.49 21.73 -20.75
CA SER A 88 -2.56 22.81 -21.74
C SER A 88 -3.10 24.16 -21.22
N GLU A 89 -3.67 24.23 -20.02
CA GLU A 89 -4.13 25.49 -19.43
C GLU A 89 -3.32 25.81 -18.16
N GLU A 90 -2.74 27.02 -18.10
CA GLU A 90 -2.11 27.53 -16.88
C GLU A 90 -3.18 27.68 -15.79
N GLY A 91 -3.29 26.69 -14.90
CA GLY A 91 -4.18 26.78 -13.77
C GLY A 91 -4.22 25.52 -12.93
N TYR A 92 -4.09 25.68 -11.62
CA TYR A 92 -4.52 24.68 -10.66
C TYR A 92 -5.98 24.98 -10.31
N ASP A 93 -6.88 24.04 -10.58
CA ASP A 93 -8.20 24.10 -9.96
C ASP A 93 -8.09 23.52 -8.55
N TYR A 94 -7.74 24.39 -7.59
CA TYR A 94 -7.68 24.02 -6.19
C TYR A 94 -9.10 23.87 -5.65
N ARG A 95 -9.50 22.62 -5.39
CA ARG A 95 -10.79 22.32 -4.76
C ARG A 95 -10.54 21.49 -3.51
N VAL A 96 -11.15 21.88 -2.39
CA VAL A 96 -11.36 20.91 -1.31
C VAL A 96 -12.41 19.93 -1.81
N ARG A 97 -12.02 18.70 -2.10
CA ARG A 97 -12.91 17.64 -2.58
C ARG A 97 -12.91 16.51 -1.56
N THR A 98 -14.10 16.02 -1.24
CA THR A 98 -14.23 14.69 -0.62
C THR A 98 -14.35 13.70 -1.77
N LEU A 99 -13.32 12.88 -1.97
CA LEU A 99 -13.34 11.81 -2.95
C LEU A 99 -13.90 10.55 -2.27
N ASP A 100 -15.20 10.36 -2.45
CA ASP A 100 -15.92 9.20 -1.92
C ASP A 100 -15.92 8.07 -2.96
N PHE A 101 -14.78 7.37 -3.12
CA PHE A 101 -14.69 6.22 -4.05
C PHE A 101 -15.69 5.11 -3.69
N ALA A 102 -16.09 5.06 -2.42
CA ALA A 102 -17.09 4.12 -1.91
C ALA A 102 -18.47 4.21 -2.58
N ASN A 103 -18.90 5.42 -2.94
CA ASN A 103 -20.18 5.72 -3.56
C ASN A 103 -20.03 6.13 -5.04
N SER A 104 -18.86 5.90 -5.60
CA SER A 104 -18.58 6.05 -7.03
C SER A 104 -19.12 4.82 -7.78
N ASP A 105 -19.67 5.03 -8.98
CA ASP A 105 -20.00 3.93 -9.90
C ASP A 105 -18.75 3.15 -10.35
N SER A 106 -17.56 3.68 -10.08
CA SER A 106 -16.25 3.08 -10.31
C SER A 106 -15.55 2.77 -8.98
N PRO A 107 -15.81 1.62 -8.34
CA PRO A 107 -15.04 1.19 -7.17
C PRO A 107 -13.67 0.63 -7.59
N PHE A 108 -12.76 0.54 -6.62
CA PHE A 108 -11.46 -0.09 -6.80
C PHE A 108 -11.58 -1.52 -7.35
N SER A 109 -10.78 -1.84 -8.36
CA SER A 109 -10.65 -3.23 -8.83
C SER A 109 -9.99 -4.11 -7.75
N LEU A 110 -10.10 -5.44 -7.91
CA LEU A 110 -9.43 -6.38 -6.99
C LEU A 110 -7.91 -6.22 -6.99
N ASP A 111 -7.31 -5.92 -8.14
CA ASP A 111 -5.87 -5.73 -8.28
C ASP A 111 -5.41 -4.44 -7.59
N GLU A 112 -6.13 -3.34 -7.77
CA GLU A 112 -5.82 -2.07 -7.09
C GLU A 112 -6.04 -2.17 -5.59
N THR A 113 -7.11 -2.85 -5.17
CA THR A 113 -7.37 -3.15 -3.76
C THR A 113 -6.20 -3.92 -3.14
N ARG A 114 -5.67 -4.90 -3.88
CA ARG A 114 -4.50 -5.67 -3.44
C ARG A 114 -3.24 -4.85 -3.37
N GLU A 115 -3.03 -3.99 -4.34
CA GLU A 115 -1.89 -3.11 -4.37
C GLU A 115 -1.92 -2.12 -3.19
N LEU A 116 -3.08 -1.52 -2.93
CA LEU A 116 -3.32 -0.62 -1.81
C LEU A 116 -3.09 -1.31 -0.47
N ALA A 117 -3.67 -2.50 -0.28
CA ALA A 117 -3.52 -3.28 0.94
C ALA A 117 -2.04 -3.62 1.23
N MET A 118 -1.28 -3.98 0.19
CA MET A 118 0.15 -4.26 0.30
C MET A 118 0.96 -3.01 0.64
N ALA A 119 0.64 -1.87 0.04
CA ALA A 119 1.30 -0.59 0.32
C ALA A 119 1.04 -0.15 1.77
N LEU A 120 -0.21 -0.21 2.23
CA LEU A 120 -0.59 0.08 3.62
C LEU A 120 0.13 -0.83 4.61
N ALA A 121 0.12 -2.14 4.37
CA ALA A 121 0.80 -3.10 5.24
C ALA A 121 2.34 -2.95 5.22
N GLY A 122 2.88 -2.31 4.18
CA GLY A 122 4.29 -1.97 4.03
C GLY A 122 4.69 -0.59 4.58
N ASP A 123 3.73 0.20 5.08
CA ASP A 123 3.92 1.62 5.43
C ASP A 123 4.44 2.47 4.25
N ASP A 124 4.11 2.08 3.01
CA ASP A 124 4.52 2.77 1.79
C ASP A 124 3.49 3.84 1.43
N HIS A 125 3.50 4.94 2.19
CA HIS A 125 2.49 6.01 2.05
C HIS A 125 2.55 6.69 0.68
N ALA A 126 3.74 6.81 0.08
CA ALA A 126 3.89 7.35 -1.28
C ALA A 126 3.18 6.46 -2.30
N ARG A 127 3.31 5.13 -2.19
CA ARG A 127 2.59 4.21 -3.08
C ARG A 127 1.08 4.25 -2.85
N VAL A 128 0.63 4.38 -1.59
CA VAL A 128 -0.80 4.56 -1.27
C VAL A 128 -1.37 5.77 -1.99
N VAL A 129 -0.71 6.93 -1.90
CA VAL A 129 -1.16 8.16 -2.56
C VAL A 129 -1.21 7.98 -4.08
N ALA A 130 -0.16 7.45 -4.70
CA ALA A 130 -0.11 7.23 -6.14
C ALA A 130 -1.24 6.32 -6.65
N ILE A 131 -1.63 5.30 -5.88
CA ILE A 131 -2.75 4.41 -6.21
C ILE A 131 -4.07 5.18 -6.17
N LEU A 132 -4.29 5.99 -5.13
CA LEU A 132 -5.51 6.80 -4.97
C LEU A 132 -5.63 7.86 -6.07
N GLU A 133 -4.53 8.56 -6.38
CA GLU A 133 -4.46 9.57 -7.44
C GLU A 133 -4.71 8.98 -8.82
N ARG A 134 -4.10 7.84 -9.14
CA ARG A 134 -4.31 7.13 -10.41
C ARG A 134 -5.78 6.76 -10.59
N HIS A 135 -6.41 6.17 -9.57
CA HIS A 135 -7.82 5.79 -9.66
C HIS A 135 -8.73 7.01 -9.76
N ALA A 136 -8.46 8.06 -8.98
CA ALA A 136 -9.17 9.34 -9.11
C ALA A 136 -9.05 9.91 -10.52
N THR A 137 -7.87 9.87 -11.12
CA THR A 137 -7.61 10.43 -12.44
C THR A 137 -8.29 9.64 -13.54
N MET A 138 -8.16 8.32 -13.53
CA MET A 138 -8.58 7.47 -14.65
C MET A 138 -10.04 7.05 -14.59
N ASP A 139 -10.59 6.83 -13.39
CA ASP A 139 -11.86 6.11 -13.22
C ASP A 139 -12.98 6.95 -12.60
N TYR A 140 -12.68 8.13 -12.04
CA TYR A 140 -13.68 8.93 -11.32
C TYR A 140 -14.63 9.66 -12.29
N PRO A 141 -15.97 9.58 -12.11
CA PRO A 141 -16.94 10.02 -13.11
C PRO A 141 -16.91 11.50 -13.51
N GLU A 142 -16.45 12.39 -12.61
CA GLU A 142 -16.29 13.83 -12.88
C GLU A 142 -15.08 14.14 -13.78
N ASN A 143 -14.17 13.19 -13.96
CA ASN A 143 -12.84 13.41 -14.53
C ASN A 143 -12.77 12.95 -15.98
N LYS A 144 -13.78 13.32 -16.78
CA LYS A 144 -13.84 13.01 -18.21
C LYS A 144 -12.72 13.76 -18.94
N GLY A 145 -11.86 13.02 -19.63
CA GLY A 145 -10.80 13.57 -20.50
C GLY A 145 -9.36 13.28 -20.06
N PHE A 146 -9.14 12.53 -18.99
CA PHE A 146 -7.81 12.06 -18.61
C PHE A 146 -7.51 10.68 -19.22
N ASP A 147 -6.67 10.65 -20.26
CA ASP A 147 -6.23 9.39 -20.91
C ASP A 147 -4.94 8.81 -20.28
N GLN A 148 -4.32 9.56 -19.38
CA GLN A 148 -3.06 9.21 -18.70
C GLN A 148 -3.04 9.78 -17.28
N TYR A 149 -2.13 9.26 -16.44
CA TYR A 149 -1.79 9.82 -15.13
C TYR A 149 -0.27 9.96 -15.04
N GLY A 150 0.20 11.09 -14.54
CA GLY A 150 1.61 11.35 -14.27
C GLY A 150 1.79 12.67 -13.52
N ASP A 151 3.03 13.02 -13.20
CA ASP A 151 3.34 14.17 -12.33
C ASP A 151 2.79 15.51 -12.84
N THR A 152 2.57 15.64 -14.15
CA THR A 152 2.07 16.87 -14.77
C THR A 152 0.63 16.78 -15.26
N PHE A 153 -0.04 15.64 -15.06
CA PHE A 153 -1.35 15.37 -15.64
C PHE A 153 -2.18 14.44 -14.75
N GLY A 154 -3.30 14.95 -14.23
CA GLY A 154 -4.22 14.20 -13.39
C GLY A 154 -4.58 14.90 -12.07
N PHE A 155 -5.16 14.10 -11.18
CA PHE A 155 -5.53 14.48 -9.82
C PHE A 155 -4.37 14.23 -8.87
N HIS A 156 -4.04 15.24 -8.08
CA HIS A 156 -3.00 15.17 -7.07
C HIS A 156 -3.54 15.59 -5.71
N PHE A 157 -3.17 14.87 -4.66
CA PHE A 157 -3.48 15.28 -3.29
C PHE A 157 -2.43 16.27 -2.81
N ASP A 158 -2.83 17.52 -2.58
CA ASP A 158 -1.98 18.53 -1.93
C ASP A 158 -1.96 18.30 -0.41
N SER A 159 -3.05 17.76 0.14
CA SER A 159 -3.17 17.36 1.55
C SER A 159 -4.18 16.24 1.71
N ILE A 160 -3.93 15.34 2.66
CA ILE A 160 -4.87 14.30 3.07
C ILE A 160 -5.24 14.56 4.53
N GLU A 161 -6.51 14.87 4.76
CA GLU A 161 -7.07 15.10 6.10
C GLU A 161 -7.47 13.78 6.75
N SER A 162 -8.11 12.89 5.98
CA SER A 162 -8.48 11.55 6.46
C SER A 162 -8.58 10.52 5.34
N VAL A 163 -8.34 9.27 5.70
CA VAL A 163 -8.56 8.08 4.86
C VAL A 163 -9.36 7.07 5.68
N HIS A 164 -10.48 6.63 5.14
CA HIS A 164 -11.31 5.56 5.68
C HIS A 164 -11.34 4.41 4.69
N ILE A 165 -11.12 3.19 5.18
CA ILE A 165 -11.11 1.97 4.37
C ILE A 165 -11.90 0.90 5.10
N ASP A 166 -12.97 0.45 4.46
CA ASP A 166 -13.80 -0.65 4.93
C ASP A 166 -13.57 -1.88 4.05
N TRP A 167 -13.18 -3.00 4.66
CA TRP A 167 -12.88 -4.25 3.97
C TRP A 167 -14.09 -5.20 4.04
N THR A 168 -14.66 -5.57 2.88
CA THR A 168 -15.86 -6.42 2.76
C THR A 168 -15.63 -7.70 1.95
#